data_AF-A0A949H8R6-F1
#
_entry.id   AF-A0A949H8R6-F1
#
_cell.length_a   1.000
_cell.length_b   1.000
_cell.length_c   1.000
_cell.angle_alpha   90.00
_cell.angle_beta   90.00
_cell.angle_gamma   90.00
#
_symmetry.space_group_name_H-M   'P 1'
#
loop_
_entity.id
_entity.type
_entity.pdbx_description
1 polymer ?
#
loop_
_entity_poly.entity_id
_entity_poly.type
_entity_poly.pdbx_seq_one_letter_code
_entity_poly.pdbx_strand_id
1 'polypeptide(L)'
;MNEDRGGGLIGTSAGLLVLLALLLFAVQSLFALFARSAVTDAAYEGARQVAGDRVAHDDPVAISLARQQAERTVRSHLGRFGSTITLDWSGSSADTVALTVHAQPPGFLWDSLRGAGPDPISSTVRVRVERLR
;
A
#
# COMPACT_ATOMS: atom_id res chain seq x y z
N MET A 1 -29.69 39.87 -33.70
CA MET A 1 -28.76 39.97 -32.55
C MET A 1 -29.24 39.03 -31.47
N ASN A 2 -28.81 37.76 -31.46
CA ASN A 2 -29.04 36.83 -30.34
C ASN A 2 -28.15 35.57 -30.49
N GLU A 3 -26.82 35.73 -30.63
CA GLU A 3 -25.92 34.56 -30.75
C GLU A 3 -24.84 34.44 -29.67
N ASP A 4 -24.63 35.42 -28.79
CA ASP A 4 -23.45 35.40 -27.90
C ASP A 4 -23.64 34.80 -26.50
N ARG A 5 -24.78 34.14 -26.21
CA ARG A 5 -25.00 33.55 -24.87
C ARG A 5 -24.58 32.07 -24.73
N GLY A 6 -24.35 31.35 -25.83
CA GLY A 6 -23.98 29.92 -25.80
C GLY A 6 -22.48 29.67 -25.60
N GLY A 7 -21.60 30.52 -26.17
CA GLY A 7 -20.15 30.33 -26.14
C GLY A 7 -19.54 30.38 -24.74
N GLY A 8 -20.07 31.26 -23.87
CA GLY A 8 -19.62 31.36 -22.48
C GLY A 8 -19.92 30.10 -21.66
N LEU A 9 -21.07 29.46 -21.88
CA LEU A 9 -21.46 28.23 -21.18
C LEU A 9 -20.63 27.03 -21.63
N ILE A 10 -20.31 26.93 -22.93
CA ILE A 10 -19.45 25.86 -23.47
C ILE A 10 -18.01 26.02 -22.97
N GLY A 11 -17.47 27.26 -22.97
CA GLY A 11 -16.13 27.52 -22.43
C GLY A 11 -16.02 27.21 -20.94
N THR A 12 -17.01 27.61 -20.14
CA THR A 12 -16.99 27.38 -18.69
C THR A 12 -17.17 25.91 -18.33
N SER A 13 -18.02 25.18 -19.08
CA SER A 13 -18.20 23.73 -18.88
C SER A 13 -16.96 22.93 -19.30
N ALA A 14 -16.31 23.29 -20.41
CA ALA A 14 -15.05 22.68 -20.80
C ALA A 14 -13.96 22.92 -19.74
N GLY A 15 -13.84 24.15 -19.24
CA GLY A 15 -12.91 24.46 -18.15
C GLY A 15 -13.20 23.69 -16.86
N LEU A 16 -14.48 23.57 -16.49
CA LEU A 16 -14.90 22.78 -15.33
C LEU A 16 -14.54 21.29 -15.49
N LEU A 17 -14.76 20.70 -16.66
CA LEU A 17 -14.40 19.30 -16.92
C LEU A 17 -12.90 19.06 -16.80
N VAL A 18 -12.07 19.97 -17.34
CA VAL A 18 -10.61 19.89 -17.20
C VAL A 18 -10.21 20.02 -15.74
N LEU A 19 -10.81 20.97 -14.99
CA LEU A 19 -10.56 21.13 -13.56
C LEU A 19 -10.91 19.85 -12.80
N LEU A 20 -12.07 19.25 -13.04
CA LEU A 20 -12.49 18.01 -12.39
C LEU A 20 -11.58 16.83 -12.76
N ALA A 21 -11.13 16.75 -14.02
CA ALA A 21 -10.19 15.72 -14.46
C ALA A 21 -8.83 15.86 -13.75
N LEU A 22 -8.30 17.08 -13.63
CA LEU A 22 -7.06 17.36 -12.92
C LEU A 22 -7.20 17.11 -11.41
N LEU A 23 -8.32 17.51 -10.81
CA LEU A 23 -8.62 17.26 -9.40
C LEU A 23 -8.69 15.77 -9.11
N LEU A 24 -9.40 15.02 -9.97
CA LEU A 24 -9.49 13.56 -9.86
C LEU A 24 -8.11 12.92 -9.99
N PHE A 25 -7.31 13.35 -10.96
CA PHE A 25 -5.93 12.86 -11.13
C PHE A 25 -5.06 13.15 -9.90
N ALA A 26 -5.17 14.36 -9.33
CA ALA A 26 -4.43 14.75 -8.13
C ALA A 26 -4.83 13.89 -6.92
N VAL A 27 -6.14 13.68 -6.71
CA VAL A 27 -6.65 12.84 -5.63
C VAL A 27 -6.18 11.39 -5.79
N GLN A 28 -6.26 10.82 -6.98
CA GLN A 28 -5.78 9.47 -7.26
C GLN A 28 -4.28 9.33 -6.98
N SER A 29 -3.49 10.35 -7.36
CA SER A 29 -2.05 10.39 -7.09
C SER A 29 -1.74 10.45 -5.60
N LEU A 30 -2.51 11.23 -4.84
CA LEU A 30 -2.37 11.33 -3.38
C LEU A 30 -2.70 9.99 -2.71
N PHE A 31 -3.76 9.30 -3.16
CA PHE A 31 -4.11 7.97 -2.65
C PHE A 31 -3.03 6.92 -2.94
N ALA A 32 -2.45 6.93 -4.15
CA ALA A 32 -1.37 6.02 -4.50
C ALA A 32 -0.12 6.23 -3.62
N LEU A 33 0.23 7.49 -3.36
CA LEU A 33 1.36 7.83 -2.49
C LEU A 33 1.08 7.44 -1.03
N PHE A 34 -0.12 7.74 -0.53
CA PHE A 34 -0.55 7.37 0.82
C PHE A 34 -0.51 5.84 1.02
N ALA A 35 -1.06 5.08 0.06
CA ALA A 35 -1.03 3.63 0.10
C ALA A 35 0.41 3.09 0.18
N ARG A 36 1.34 3.66 -0.60
CA ARG A 36 2.75 3.28 -0.55
C ARG A 36 3.37 3.56 0.82
N SER A 37 3.13 4.74 1.39
CA SER A 37 3.64 5.09 2.72
C SER A 37 3.09 4.15 3.79
N ALA A 38 1.77 3.95 3.81
CA ALA A 38 1.11 3.09 4.79
C ALA A 38 1.58 1.63 4.69
N VAL A 39 1.79 1.12 3.47
CA VAL A 39 2.34 -0.23 3.24
C VAL A 39 3.76 -0.33 3.78
N THR A 40 4.61 0.66 3.53
CA THR A 40 5.99 0.66 4.05
C THR A 40 6.02 0.73 5.58
N ASP A 41 5.19 1.57 6.19
CA ASP A 41 5.10 1.69 7.65
C ASP A 41 4.61 0.38 8.28
N ALA A 42 3.57 -0.23 7.71
CA ALA A 42 3.05 -1.51 8.17
C ALA A 42 4.09 -2.64 7.99
N ALA A 43 4.79 -2.67 6.85
CA ALA A 43 5.85 -3.64 6.60
C ALA A 43 6.99 -3.52 7.61
N TYR A 44 7.37 -2.28 7.95
CA TYR A 44 8.38 -2.01 8.96
C TYR A 44 7.95 -2.46 10.34
N GLU A 45 6.74 -2.12 10.78
CA GLU A 45 6.23 -2.53 12.09
C GLU A 45 6.11 -4.06 12.19
N GLY A 46 5.61 -4.72 11.14
CA GLY A 46 5.54 -6.18 11.09
C GLY A 46 6.92 -6.85 11.15
N ALA A 47 7.88 -6.35 10.38
CA ALA A 47 9.25 -6.85 10.41
C ALA A 47 9.92 -6.62 11.77
N ARG A 48 9.71 -5.45 12.39
CA ARG A 48 10.22 -5.11 13.72
C ARG A 48 9.62 -6.00 14.81
N GLN A 49 8.32 -6.27 14.75
CA GLN A 49 7.63 -7.13 15.71
C GLN A 49 8.20 -8.56 15.71
N VAL A 50 8.51 -9.10 14.52
CA VAL A 50 9.14 -10.42 14.40
C VAL A 50 10.61 -10.37 14.80
N ALA A 51 11.33 -9.30 14.44
CA ALA A 51 12.76 -9.14 14.72
C ALA A 51 13.10 -8.87 16.19
N GLY A 52 12.11 -8.48 17.02
CA GLY A 52 12.33 -8.10 18.40
C GLY A 52 12.76 -9.26 19.30
N ASP A 53 13.43 -8.91 20.40
CA ASP A 53 14.02 -9.83 21.39
C ASP A 53 13.01 -10.76 22.11
N ARG A 54 11.70 -10.49 21.97
CA ARG A 54 10.64 -11.32 22.59
C ARG A 54 10.37 -12.61 21.83
N VAL A 55 10.92 -12.76 20.62
CA VAL A 55 10.76 -13.94 19.78
C VAL A 55 11.99 -14.83 19.95
N ALA A 56 11.77 -16.09 20.31
CA ALA A 56 12.82 -17.10 20.34
C ALA A 56 13.19 -17.46 18.88
N HIS A 57 14.26 -16.85 18.36
CA HIS A 57 14.73 -17.02 16.98
C HIS A 57 15.42 -18.37 16.71
N ASP A 58 15.60 -19.17 17.75
CA ASP A 58 16.07 -20.55 17.72
C ASP A 58 14.92 -21.57 17.63
N ASP A 59 13.67 -21.16 17.91
CA ASP A 59 12.47 -22.00 17.83
C ASP A 59 11.64 -21.67 16.57
N PRO A 60 11.55 -22.59 15.59
CA PRO A 60 10.70 -22.42 14.41
C PRO A 60 9.22 -22.16 14.74
N VAL A 61 8.71 -22.71 15.84
CA VAL A 61 7.31 -22.53 16.26
C VAL A 61 7.10 -21.09 16.74
N ALA A 62 7.97 -20.57 17.60
CA ALA A 62 7.94 -19.18 18.04
C ALA A 62 8.01 -18.18 16.87
N ILE A 63 8.90 -18.42 15.89
CA ILE A 63 9.00 -17.58 14.69
C ILE A 63 7.70 -17.62 13.89
N SER A 64 7.10 -18.80 13.70
CA SER A 64 5.86 -18.94 12.94
C SER A 64 4.68 -18.22 13.59
N LEU A 65 4.56 -18.29 14.93
CA LEU A 65 3.54 -17.58 15.70
C LEU A 65 3.76 -16.06 15.65
N ALA A 66 5.00 -15.60 15.78
CA ALA A 66 5.35 -14.20 15.65
C ALA A 66 5.00 -13.63 14.27
N ARG A 67 5.30 -14.37 13.20
CA ARG A 67 4.90 -14.01 11.83
C ARG A 67 3.39 -13.92 11.69
N GLN A 68 2.64 -14.94 12.13
CA GLN A 68 1.17 -14.90 12.06
C GLN A 68 0.56 -13.74 12.84
N GLN A 69 1.15 -13.35 13.97
CA GLN A 69 0.68 -12.21 14.73
C GLN A 69 1.03 -10.89 14.05
N ALA A 70 2.26 -10.75 13.53
CA ALA A 70 2.68 -9.60 12.74
C ALA A 70 1.81 -9.42 11.49
N GLU A 71 1.46 -10.51 10.78
CA GLU A 71 0.54 -10.42 9.65
C GLU A 71 -0.84 -9.89 10.04
N ARG A 72 -1.36 -10.32 11.20
CA ARG A 72 -2.64 -9.79 11.71
C ARG A 72 -2.55 -8.30 12.03
N THR A 73 -1.45 -7.85 12.64
CA THR A 73 -1.18 -6.42 12.89
C THR A 73 -1.09 -5.62 11.59
N VAL A 74 -0.34 -6.12 10.61
CA VAL A 74 -0.19 -5.46 9.30
C VAL A 74 -1.54 -5.34 8.59
N ARG A 75 -2.33 -6.42 8.58
CA ARG A 75 -3.67 -6.41 7.98
C ARG A 75 -4.62 -5.46 8.71
N SER A 76 -4.56 -5.36 10.05
CA SER A 76 -5.40 -4.44 10.80
C SER A 76 -5.02 -2.97 10.58
N HIS A 77 -3.71 -2.66 10.52
CA HIS A 77 -3.20 -1.32 10.21
C HIS A 77 -3.64 -0.82 8.83
N LEU A 78 -3.67 -1.71 7.84
CA LEU A 78 -4.11 -1.40 6.48
C LEU A 78 -5.64 -1.44 6.32
N GLY A 79 -6.38 -1.90 7.34
CA GLY A 79 -7.84 -1.99 7.33
C GLY A 79 -8.35 -2.78 6.12
N ARG A 80 -9.24 -2.18 5.32
CA ARG A 80 -9.80 -2.81 4.12
C ARG A 80 -8.76 -3.12 3.05
N PHE A 81 -7.64 -2.39 3.00
CA PHE A 81 -6.52 -2.74 2.10
C PHE A 81 -5.81 -4.01 2.54
N GLY A 82 -5.81 -4.29 3.85
CA GLY A 82 -5.19 -5.47 4.44
C GLY A 82 -5.73 -6.81 3.92
N SER A 83 -6.96 -6.84 3.41
CA SER A 83 -7.56 -8.08 2.87
C SER A 83 -7.08 -8.45 1.46
N THR A 84 -6.50 -7.51 0.74
CA THR A 84 -6.08 -7.68 -0.67
C THR A 84 -4.56 -7.67 -0.84
N ILE A 85 -3.82 -7.77 0.26
CA ILE A 85 -2.35 -7.82 0.25
C ILE A 85 -1.83 -9.23 0.41
N THR A 86 -0.71 -9.50 -0.25
CA THR A 86 0.10 -10.71 -0.05
C THR A 86 1.34 -10.33 0.74
N LEU A 87 1.62 -11.11 1.78
CA LEU A 87 2.78 -10.94 2.66
C LEU A 87 3.76 -12.08 2.38
N ASP A 88 5.01 -11.74 2.08
CA ASP A 88 6.06 -12.70 1.79
C ASP A 88 7.26 -12.51 2.74
N TRP A 89 7.63 -13.59 3.42
CA TRP A 89 8.73 -13.66 4.37
C TRP A 89 9.96 -14.41 3.82
N SER A 90 9.93 -14.84 2.56
CA SER A 90 10.93 -15.72 1.92
C SER A 90 12.36 -15.18 1.99
N GLY A 91 12.53 -13.86 2.06
CA GLY A 91 13.84 -13.22 2.20
C GLY A 91 14.42 -13.19 3.62
N SER A 92 13.74 -13.78 4.61
CA SER A 92 14.19 -13.77 6.01
C SER A 92 15.30 -14.80 6.25
N SER A 93 16.27 -14.45 7.10
CA SER A 93 17.36 -15.30 7.59
C SER A 93 17.41 -15.29 9.13
N ALA A 94 18.34 -16.05 9.72
CA ALA A 94 18.53 -16.14 11.17
C ALA A 94 18.94 -14.80 11.85
N ASP A 95 19.44 -13.84 11.06
CA ASP A 95 19.92 -12.55 11.56
C ASP A 95 19.14 -11.37 10.97
N THR A 96 18.25 -11.61 10.01
CA THR A 96 17.51 -10.54 9.30
C THR A 96 16.11 -11.00 8.97
N VAL A 97 15.11 -10.27 9.45
CA VAL A 97 13.72 -10.44 9.05
C VAL A 97 13.47 -9.58 7.82
N ALA A 98 13.03 -10.21 6.74
CA ALA A 98 12.59 -9.51 5.54
C ALA A 98 11.10 -9.74 5.32
N LEU A 99 10.36 -8.65 5.18
CA LEU A 99 8.94 -8.66 4.83
C LEU A 99 8.75 -7.93 3.50
N THR A 100 8.25 -8.65 2.51
CA THR A 100 7.76 -8.07 1.26
C THR A 100 6.24 -8.02 1.28
N VAL A 101 5.69 -6.83 1.07
CA VAL A 101 4.25 -6.61 0.94
C VAL A 101 3.94 -6.33 -0.52
N HIS A 102 3.04 -7.13 -1.09
CA HIS A 102 2.47 -6.91 -2.41
C HIS A 102 1.03 -6.44 -2.25
N ALA A 103 0.74 -5.24 -2.74
CA ALA A 103 -0.59 -4.64 -2.69
C ALA A 103 -1.06 -4.28 -4.10
N GLN A 104 -2.31 -4.59 -4.43
CA GLN A 104 -2.96 -4.05 -5.63
C GLN A 104 -3.61 -2.70 -5.30
N PRO A 105 -3.34 -1.65 -6.10
CA PRO A 105 -4.00 -0.36 -5.93
C PRO A 105 -5.53 -0.48 -6.06
N PRO A 106 -6.31 0.27 -5.26
CA PRO A 106 -7.76 0.33 -5.38
C PRO A 106 -8.13 1.04 -6.69
N GLY A 107 -8.59 0.28 -7.68
CA GLY A 107 -8.73 0.77 -9.04
C GLY A 107 -10.16 1.07 -9.49
N PHE A 108 -10.95 1.91 -8.81
CA PHE A 108 -12.33 2.18 -9.26
C PHE A 108 -12.42 2.71 -10.71
N LEU A 109 -11.42 3.51 -11.14
CA LEU A 109 -11.31 3.99 -12.52
C LEU A 109 -10.44 3.09 -13.41
N TRP A 110 -9.55 2.32 -12.82
CA TRP A 110 -8.55 1.55 -13.56
C TRP A 110 -9.15 0.29 -14.17
N ASP A 111 -10.04 -0.41 -13.44
CA ASP A 111 -10.77 -1.56 -13.95
C ASP A 111 -11.64 -1.21 -15.17
N SER A 112 -12.09 0.05 -15.28
CA SER A 112 -12.95 0.51 -16.37
C SER A 112 -12.19 1.08 -17.58
N LEU A 113 -10.98 1.62 -17.39
CA LEU A 113 -10.25 2.37 -18.43
C LEU A 113 -9.11 1.60 -19.11
N ARG A 114 -8.52 0.60 -18.44
CA ARG A 114 -7.38 -0.16 -18.97
C ARG A 114 -7.55 -1.61 -18.56
N GLY A 115 -7.86 -2.51 -19.50
CA GLY A 115 -7.96 -3.95 -19.26
C GLY A 115 -6.69 -4.62 -18.68
N ALA A 116 -5.61 -3.87 -18.46
CA ALA A 116 -4.49 -4.23 -17.60
C ALA A 116 -4.52 -3.32 -16.35
N GLY A 117 -4.79 -3.92 -15.20
CA GLY A 117 -4.79 -3.22 -13.91
C GLY A 117 -3.45 -2.53 -13.63
N PRO A 118 -3.42 -1.56 -12.71
CA PRO A 118 -2.21 -0.82 -12.37
C PRO A 118 -1.14 -1.77 -11.82
N ASP A 119 0.13 -1.44 -12.06
CA ASP A 119 1.26 -2.23 -11.56
C ASP A 119 1.13 -2.45 -10.04
N PRO A 120 1.32 -3.69 -9.56
CA PRO A 120 1.24 -3.99 -8.15
C PRO A 120 2.30 -3.21 -7.37
N ILE A 121 1.91 -2.65 -6.24
CA ILE A 121 2.81 -1.98 -5.31
C ILE A 121 3.57 -3.09 -4.57
N SER A 122 4.88 -3.18 -4.79
CA SER A 122 5.78 -4.03 -4.02
C SER A 122 6.65 -3.16 -3.10
N SER A 123 6.70 -3.51 -1.82
CA SER A 123 7.59 -2.88 -0.84
C SER A 123 8.26 -3.97 -0.01
N THR A 124 9.60 -3.99 0.00
CA THR A 124 10.38 -4.91 0.82
C THR A 124 11.10 -4.14 1.92
N VAL A 125 10.85 -4.53 3.16
CA VAL A 125 11.55 -4.00 4.33
C VAL A 125 12.42 -5.10 4.95
N ARG A 126 13.64 -4.76 5.35
CA ARG A 126 14.59 -5.66 6.02
C ARG A 126 14.98 -5.07 7.35
N VAL A 127 14.81 -5.83 8.43
CA VAL A 127 15.16 -5.45 9.79
C VAL A 127 16.09 -6.50 10.35
N ARG A 128 17.19 -6.06 10.98
CA ARG A 128 18.13 -6.98 11.64
C ARG A 128 17.51 -7.48 12.95
N VAL A 129 17.66 -8.76 13.24
CA VAL A 129 17.20 -9.36 14.50
C VAL A 129 17.96 -8.73 15.66
N GLU A 130 17.23 -8.22 16.65
CA GLU A 130 17.83 -7.76 17.89
C GLU A 130 18.26 -9.01 18.68
N ARG A 131 19.50 -9.01 19.19
CA ARG A 131 19.98 -10.01 20.14
C ARG A 131 20.55 -9.27 21.33
N LEU A 132 19.87 -9.33 22.46
CA LEU A 132 20.45 -8.99 23.76
C LEU A 132 21.62 -9.94 24.05
N ARG A 133 22.80 -9.34 24.24
CA ARG A 133 24.02 -10.03 24.69
C ARG A 133 24.06 -10.09 26.21
#